data_AF-A0A7W7K0W5-F1
#
_entry.id   AF-A0A7W7K0W5-F1
#
_cell.length_a   1.000
_cell.length_b   1.000
_cell.length_c   1.000
_cell.angle_alpha   90.00
_cell.angle_beta   90.00
_cell.angle_gamma   90.00
#
_symmetry.space_group_name_H-M   'P 1'
#
loop_
_entity.id
_entity.type
_entity.pdbx_description
1 polymer ?
#
loop_
_entity_poly.entity_id
_entity_poly.type
_entity_poly.pdbx_seq_one_letter_code
_entity_poly.pdbx_strand_id
1 'polypeptide(L)' 'MSDSISAEQLRLFIERIERLEEEKKGIADDIKDVYAEAKSTGFDVKTMRNIVRLRKMEKHHRDEAEMLLETYKQALGI' A
#
# COMPACT_ATOMS: atom_id res chain seq x y z
N MET A 1 -39.35 -0.27 19.72
CA MET A 1 -39.19 -0.95 18.41
C MET A 1 -38.08 -0.35 17.55
N SER A 2 -37.56 0.85 17.87
CA SER A 2 -36.41 1.48 17.19
C SER A 2 -35.06 0.83 17.53
N ASP A 3 -34.88 0.45 18.81
CA ASP A 3 -33.56 0.03 19.31
C ASP A 3 -33.12 -1.31 18.74
N SER A 4 -34.06 -2.24 18.51
CA SER A 4 -33.79 -3.55 17.90
C SER A 4 -33.35 -3.43 16.43
N ILE A 5 -33.95 -2.52 15.67
CA ILE A 5 -33.59 -2.27 14.26
C ILE A 5 -32.20 -1.64 14.17
N SER A 6 -31.86 -0.74 15.10
CA SER A 6 -30.53 -0.12 15.16
C SER A 6 -29.41 -1.12 15.50
N ALA A 7 -29.69 -2.09 16.38
CA ALA A 7 -28.73 -3.13 16.76
C ALA A 7 -28.48 -4.13 15.62
N GLU A 8 -29.51 -4.50 14.86
CA GLU A 8 -29.38 -5.39 13.71
C GLU A 8 -28.56 -4.76 12.57
N GLN A 9 -28.81 -3.48 12.25
CA GLN A 9 -28.01 -2.76 11.25
C GLN A 9 -26.55 -2.63 11.67
N LEU A 10 -26.29 -2.31 12.94
CA LEU A 10 -24.92 -2.25 13.47
C LEU A 10 -24.22 -3.60 13.34
N ARG A 11 -24.90 -4.70 13.67
CA ARG A 11 -24.37 -6.06 13.53
C ARG A 11 -23.98 -6.38 12.09
N LEU A 12 -24.85 -6.07 11.12
CA LEU A 12 -24.57 -6.28 9.70
C LEU A 12 -23.34 -5.47 9.21
N PHE A 13 -23.17 -4.24 9.70
CA PHE A 13 -21.97 -3.46 9.39
C PHE A 13 -20.70 -4.09 9.97
N ILE A 14 -20.75 -4.55 11.22
CA ILE A 14 -19.61 -5.21 11.89
C ILE A 14 -19.22 -6.48 11.15
N GLU A 15 -20.16 -7.39 10.89
CA GLU A 15 -19.88 -8.65 10.20
C GLU A 15 -19.29 -8.42 8.80
N ARG A 16 -19.78 -7.38 8.09
CA ARG A 16 -19.21 -6.99 6.79
C ARG A 16 -17.79 -6.44 6.92
N ILE A 17 -17.49 -5.64 7.94
CA ILE A 17 -16.14 -5.11 8.19
C ILE A 17 -15.17 -6.24 8.55
N GLU A 18 -15.59 -7.18 9.40
CA GLU A 18 -14.76 -8.32 9.81
C GLU A 18 -14.36 -9.17 8.60
N ARG A 19 -15.31 -9.48 7.71
CA ARG A 19 -15.02 -10.18 6.45
C ARG A 19 -14.03 -9.41 5.59
N LEU A 20 -14.21 -8.10 5.45
CA LEU A 20 -13.30 -7.26 4.66
C LEU A 20 -11.89 -7.20 5.27
N GLU A 21 -11.76 -7.20 6.60
CA GLU A 21 -10.46 -7.26 7.27
C GLU A 21 -9.78 -8.63 7.09
N GLU A 22 -10.54 -9.73 7.06
CA GLU A 22 -10.01 -11.06 6.73
C GLU A 22 -9.51 -11.13 5.27
N GLU A 23 -10.30 -10.64 4.32
CA GLU A 23 -9.89 -10.55 2.89
C GLU A 23 -8.62 -9.70 2.73
N LYS A 24 -8.57 -8.53 3.40
CA LYS A 24 -7.40 -7.64 3.41
C LYS A 24 -6.18 -8.32 4.01
N LYS A 25 -6.34 -9.15 5.05
CA LYS A 25 -5.24 -9.93 5.63
C LYS A 25 -4.72 -10.96 4.62
N GLY A 26 -5.60 -11.71 3.96
CA GLY A 26 -5.21 -12.65 2.91
C GLY A 26 -4.38 -11.97 1.80
N ILE A 27 -4.88 -10.85 1.27
CA ILE A 27 -4.15 -10.06 0.27
C ILE A 27 -2.80 -9.57 0.80
N ALA A 28 -2.74 -9.14 2.06
CA ALA A 28 -1.48 -8.69 2.66
C ALA A 28 -0.46 -9.82 2.80
N ASP A 29 -0.90 -11.04 3.08
CA ASP A 29 -0.06 -12.22 3.18
C ASP A 29 0.43 -12.65 1.78
N ASP A 30 -0.44 -12.67 0.77
CA ASP A 30 -0.04 -12.92 -0.63
C ASP A 30 1.04 -11.93 -1.11
N ILE A 31 0.89 -10.63 -0.77
CA ILE A 31 1.89 -9.61 -1.09
C ILE A 31 3.23 -9.91 -0.40
N LYS A 32 3.22 -10.40 0.85
CA LYS A 32 4.45 -10.77 1.55
C LYS A 32 5.14 -11.95 0.88
N ASP A 33 4.38 -12.95 0.46
CA ASP A 33 4.91 -14.14 -0.21
C ASP A 33 5.58 -13.78 -1.54
N VAL A 34 4.98 -12.88 -2.34
CA VAL A 34 5.61 -12.35 -3.56
C VAL A 34 6.94 -11.63 -3.25
N TYR A 35 6.99 -10.83 -2.19
CA TYR A 35 8.26 -10.20 -1.78
C TYR A 35 9.28 -11.22 -1.26
N ALA A 36 8.84 -12.29 -0.61
CA ALA A 36 9.72 -13.36 -0.15
C ALA A 36 10.31 -14.15 -1.33
N GLU A 37 9.49 -14.46 -2.34
CA GLU A 37 9.94 -15.07 -3.60
C GLU A 37 10.91 -14.17 -4.37
N ALA A 38 10.62 -12.87 -4.46
CA ALA A 38 11.54 -11.92 -5.08
C ALA A 38 12.90 -11.90 -4.35
N LYS A 39 12.87 -11.97 -3.01
CA LYS A 39 14.09 -12.05 -2.20
C LYS A 39 14.88 -13.34 -2.44
N SER A 40 14.21 -14.49 -2.49
CA SER A 40 14.89 -15.77 -2.76
C SER A 40 15.47 -15.84 -4.17
N THR A 41 14.87 -15.13 -5.12
CA THR A 41 15.36 -14.97 -6.50
C THR A 41 16.51 -13.96 -6.61
N GLY A 42 16.83 -13.21 -5.54
CA GLY A 42 17.97 -12.29 -5.49
C GLY A 42 17.63 -10.80 -5.70
N PHE A 43 16.35 -10.42 -5.73
CA PHE A 43 15.95 -9.02 -5.83
C PHE A 43 15.99 -8.28 -4.48
N ASP A 44 16.36 -7.00 -4.50
CA ASP A 44 16.28 -6.14 -3.32
C ASP A 44 14.83 -5.68 -3.05
N VAL A 45 14.19 -6.33 -2.09
CA VAL A 45 12.81 -6.05 -1.67
C VAL A 45 12.61 -4.59 -1.23
N LYS A 46 13.63 -3.95 -0.63
CA LYS A 46 13.51 -2.56 -0.16
C LYS A 46 13.34 -1.61 -1.34
N THR A 47 14.15 -1.76 -2.38
CA THR A 47 14.04 -1.01 -3.63
C THR A 47 12.73 -1.31 -4.35
N MET A 48 12.30 -2.57 -4.41
CA MET A 48 11.00 -2.91 -5.00
C MET A 48 9.83 -2.21 -4.31
N ARG A 49 9.82 -2.15 -2.97
CA ARG A 49 8.78 -1.41 -2.21
C ARG A 49 8.78 0.08 -2.55
N ASN A 50 9.96 0.69 -2.71
CA ASN A 50 10.09 2.07 -3.17
C ASN A 50 9.48 2.26 -4.57
N ILE A 51 9.79 1.35 -5.51
CA ILE A 51 9.23 1.37 -6.86
C ILE A 51 7.71 1.22 -6.84
N VAL A 52 7.15 0.30 -6.06
CA VAL A 52 5.69 0.15 -5.93
C VAL A 52 5.04 1.42 -5.39
N ARG A 53 5.66 2.09 -4.39
CA ARG A 53 5.17 3.38 -3.88
C ARG A 53 5.22 4.46 -4.96
N LEU A 54 6.33 4.58 -5.69
CA LEU A 54 6.44 5.52 -6.80
C LEU A 54 5.38 5.22 -7.88
N ARG A 55 5.13 3.96 -8.21
CA ARG A 55 4.11 3.58 -9.21
C ARG A 55 2.68 3.92 -8.82
N LYS A 56 2.41 4.14 -7.52
CA LYS A 56 1.10 4.61 -7.02
C LYS A 56 0.93 6.13 -7.13
N MET A 57 2.00 6.88 -7.38
CA MET A 57 1.94 8.34 -7.53
C MET A 57 1.58 8.72 -8.97
N GLU A 58 0.85 9.83 -9.10
CA GLU A 58 0.60 10.47 -10.39
C GLU A 58 1.92 10.80 -11.10
N LYS A 59 1.94 10.68 -12.43
CA LYS A 59 3.16 10.86 -13.23
C LYS A 59 3.79 12.24 -13.01
N HIS A 60 3.00 13.31 -13.10
CA HIS A 60 3.50 14.68 -12.98
C HIS A 60 4.12 14.96 -11.59
N HIS A 61 3.55 14.44 -10.51
CA HIS A 61 4.14 14.55 -9.17
C HIS A 61 5.51 13.86 -9.06
N ARG A 62 5.70 12.73 -9.75
CA ARG A 62 7.01 12.06 -9.79
C ARG A 62 8.03 12.87 -10.59
N ASP A 63 7.62 13.36 -11.74
CA ASP A 63 8.49 14.14 -12.63
C ASP A 63 8.96 15.42 -11.91
N GLU A 64 8.05 16.10 -11.19
CA GLU A 64 8.38 17.26 -10.37
C GLU A 64 9.35 16.94 -9.22
N ALA A 65 9.09 15.85 -8.48
CA ALA A 65 9.97 15.41 -7.40
C ALA A 65 11.37 15.03 -7.90
N GLU A 66 11.48 14.40 -9.07
CA GLU A 66 12.76 14.03 -9.68
C GLU A 66 13.54 15.28 -10.13
N MET A 67 12.87 16.26 -10.75
CA MET A 67 13.50 17.53 -11.12
C MET A 67 14.06 18.27 -9.91
N LEU A 68 13.29 18.33 -8.81
CA LEU A 68 13.75 18.95 -7.56
C LEU A 68 14.92 18.19 -6.94
N LEU A 69 14.85 16.86 -6.90
CA LEU A 69 15.92 16.01 -6.39
C LEU A 69 17.21 16.23 -7.17
N GLU A 70 17.13 16.25 -8.50
CA GLU A 70 18.26 16.47 -9.39
C GLU A 70 18.86 17.86 -9.19
N THR A 71 18.02 18.89 -9.04
CA THR A 71 18.48 20.26 -8.73
C THR A 71 19.27 20.30 -7.41
N TYR A 72 18.78 19.60 -6.38
CA TYR A 72 19.46 19.56 -5.08
C TYR A 72 20.75 18.75 -5.12
N LYS A 73 20.76 17.63 -5.85
CA LYS A 73 21.96 16.82 -6.11
C LYS A 73 23.06 17.64 -6.77
N GLN A 74 22.72 18.38 -7.83
CA GLN A 74 23.65 19.27 -8.52
C GLN A 74 24.18 20.37 -7.59
N ALA A 75 23.32 20.98 -6.78
CA ALA A 75 23.75 21.99 -5.80
C ALA A 75 24.69 21.43 -4.71
N LEU A 76 24.54 20.14 -4.37
CA LEU A 76 25.35 19.45 -3.37
C LEU A 76 26.56 18.69 -3.96
N GLY A 77 26.66 18.60 -5.29
CA GLY A 77 27.74 17.89 -5.98
C GLY A 77 27.71 16.37 -5.84
N ILE A 78 26.53 15.77 -5.70
CA ILE A 78 26.32 14.31 -5.60
C ILE A 78 25.39 13.77 -6.68
#